data_AF-Q0F0I8-F1
#
_entry.id   AF-Q0F0I8-F1
#
_cell.length_a   1.000
_cell.length_b   1.000
_cell.length_c   1.000
_cell.angle_alpha   90.00
_cell.angle_beta   90.00
_cell.angle_gamma   90.00
#
_symmetry.space_group_name_H-M   'P 1'
#
loop_
_entity.id
_entity.type
_entity.pdbx_description
1 polymer ?
#
loop_
_entity_poly.entity_id
_entity_poly.type
_entity_poly.pdbx_seq_one_letter_code
_entity_poly.pdbx_strand_id
1 'polypeptide(L)'
;MFRTTILLALLSLPAISASAATYTYTIDHGTPGVIASESKMARLVIIASGDCSNIPYEVIADGVKSLGGHFDLKKPLSLPLDFTTVTLSCDHHGVQASINKKGNSLF
;
A
#
# COMPACT_ATOMS: atom_id res chain seq x y z
N MET A 1 -25.38 -29.46 43.27
CA MET A 1 -25.64 -29.38 41.81
C MET A 1 -25.17 -28.02 41.31
N PHE A 2 -23.89 -27.87 40.95
CA PHE A 2 -23.30 -26.62 40.43
C PHE A 2 -22.25 -26.97 39.38
N ARG A 3 -22.65 -27.71 38.34
CA ARG A 3 -21.76 -28.16 37.27
C ARG A 3 -22.45 -28.02 35.92
N THR A 4 -22.83 -26.81 35.50
CA THR A 4 -23.35 -26.65 34.13
C THR A 4 -23.32 -25.26 33.50
N THR A 5 -22.84 -24.20 34.17
CA THR A 5 -23.06 -22.82 33.68
C THR A 5 -21.86 -22.10 33.05
N ILE A 6 -20.70 -22.75 32.84
CA ILE A 6 -19.48 -22.04 32.37
C ILE A 6 -19.34 -22.02 30.83
N LEU A 7 -20.12 -22.81 30.08
CA LEU A 7 -19.91 -22.93 28.62
C LEU A 7 -20.56 -21.83 27.74
N LEU A 8 -21.35 -20.92 28.31
CA LEU A 8 -22.13 -19.93 27.53
C LEU A 8 -21.51 -18.53 27.42
N ALA A 9 -20.26 -18.33 27.89
CA ALA A 9 -19.58 -17.03 27.86
C ALA A 9 -18.61 -16.87 26.68
N LEU A 10 -18.36 -17.91 25.87
CA LEU A 10 -17.46 -17.83 24.71
C LEU A 10 -18.14 -17.46 23.39
N LEU A 11 -19.48 -17.32 23.35
CA LEU A 11 -20.20 -16.99 22.10
C LEU A 11 -20.31 -15.48 21.81
N SER A 12 -19.78 -14.62 22.67
CA SER A 12 -19.88 -13.16 22.51
C SER A 12 -18.56 -12.49 22.14
N LEU A 13 -17.60 -13.21 21.54
CA LEU A 13 -16.47 -12.52 20.93
C LEU A 13 -16.99 -11.79 19.68
N PRO A 14 -16.93 -10.45 19.61
CA PRO A 14 -17.20 -9.75 18.38
C PRO A 14 -16.17 -10.23 17.36
N ALA A 15 -16.63 -10.73 16.21
CA ALA A 15 -15.76 -11.00 15.08
C ALA A 15 -15.08 -9.67 14.71
N ILE A 16 -13.80 -9.55 15.06
CA ILE A 16 -12.96 -8.45 14.59
C ILE A 16 -12.74 -8.72 13.10
N SER A 17 -13.59 -8.12 12.27
CA SER A 17 -13.44 -8.17 10.83
C SER A 17 -12.15 -7.46 10.45
N ALA A 18 -11.21 -8.21 9.87
CA ALA A 18 -10.00 -7.66 9.30
C ALA A 18 -10.38 -6.68 8.19
N SER A 19 -10.23 -5.38 8.45
CA SER A 19 -10.41 -4.33 7.46
C SER A 19 -9.12 -4.20 6.66
N ALA A 20 -9.16 -4.59 5.38
CA ALA A 20 -8.12 -4.21 4.43
C ALA A 20 -8.24 -2.70 4.17
N ALA A 21 -7.43 -1.91 4.88
CA ALA A 21 -7.46 -0.47 4.74
C ALA A 21 -6.78 -0.06 3.42
N THR A 22 -7.57 0.55 2.53
CA THR A 22 -7.06 1.20 1.32
C THR A 22 -6.90 2.68 1.58
N TYR A 23 -5.69 3.20 1.41
CA TYR A 23 -5.38 4.62 1.54
C TYR A 23 -5.06 5.20 0.18
N THR A 24 -5.73 6.29 -0.18
CA THR A 24 -5.48 6.97 -1.46
C THR A 24 -5.01 8.39 -1.19
N TYR A 25 -3.95 8.82 -1.87
CA TYR A 25 -3.49 10.20 -1.86
C TYR A 25 -2.90 10.59 -3.21
N THR A 26 -2.76 11.89 -3.43
CA THR A 26 -2.16 12.45 -4.66
C THR A 26 -0.76 12.96 -4.36
N ILE A 27 0.17 12.68 -5.27
CA ILE A 27 1.52 13.22 -5.29
C ILE A 27 1.52 14.34 -6.33
N ASP A 28 1.63 15.58 -5.86
CA ASP A 28 1.63 16.75 -6.72
C ASP A 28 2.87 16.80 -7.62
N HIS A 29 2.71 17.39 -8.81
CA HIS A 29 3.79 17.58 -9.77
C HIS A 29 5.00 18.29 -9.14
N GLY A 30 6.19 17.78 -9.42
CA GLY A 30 7.45 18.30 -8.88
C GLY A 30 7.74 17.90 -7.44
N THR A 31 6.83 17.18 -6.78
CA THR A 31 7.03 16.70 -5.39
C THR A 31 7.37 15.21 -5.38
N PRO A 32 8.40 14.80 -4.60
CA PRO A 32 8.64 13.39 -4.36
C PRO A 32 7.59 12.81 -3.41
N GLY A 33 6.86 11.80 -3.88
CA GLY A 33 6.03 10.93 -3.06
C GLY A 33 6.81 9.70 -2.61
N VAL A 34 6.70 9.34 -1.33
CA VAL A 34 7.33 8.15 -0.76
C VAL A 34 6.27 7.21 -0.22
N ILE A 35 6.22 6.01 -0.78
CA ILE A 35 5.30 4.94 -0.42
C ILE A 35 6.11 3.84 0.26
N ALA A 36 5.95 3.69 1.57
CA ALA A 36 6.57 2.59 2.31
C ALA A 36 5.68 1.34 2.29
N SER A 37 6.32 0.16 2.18
CA SER A 37 5.66 -1.12 2.39
C SER A 37 5.23 -1.28 3.85
N GLU A 38 4.27 -2.17 4.08
CA GLU A 38 3.81 -2.54 5.42
C GLU A 38 4.92 -3.17 6.27
N SER A 39 5.77 -4.00 5.65
CA SER A 39 6.96 -4.56 6.31
C SER A 39 8.03 -3.51 6.63
N LYS A 40 7.96 -2.31 6.03
CA LYS A 40 8.97 -1.25 6.03
C LYS A 40 10.31 -1.61 5.37
N MET A 41 10.43 -2.83 4.83
CA MET A 41 11.63 -3.34 4.17
C MET A 41 11.78 -2.83 2.74
N ALA A 42 10.71 -2.28 2.15
CA ALA A 42 10.72 -1.73 0.81
C ALA A 42 10.02 -0.36 0.77
N ARG A 43 10.53 0.54 -0.07
CA ARG A 43 9.98 1.87 -0.29
C ARG A 43 10.01 2.16 -1.79
N LEU A 44 8.91 2.74 -2.27
CA LEU A 44 8.81 3.26 -3.62
C LEU A 44 8.79 4.79 -3.54
N VAL A 45 9.78 5.41 -4.15
CA VAL A 45 9.87 6.86 -4.34
C VAL A 45 9.44 7.16 -5.76
N ILE A 46 8.56 8.15 -5.93
CA ILE A 46 8.05 8.59 -7.22
C ILE A 46 8.12 10.11 -7.24
N ILE A 47 8.54 10.70 -8.35
CA ILE A 47 8.43 12.15 -8.52
C ILE A 47 7.38 12.38 -9.59
N ALA A 48 6.22 12.88 -9.17
CA ALA A 48 5.15 13.18 -10.12
C ALA A 48 5.63 14.28 -11.07
N SER A 49 5.31 14.12 -12.35
CA SER A 49 5.64 15.06 -13.41
C SER A 49 4.44 15.25 -14.32
N GLY A 50 4.37 16.39 -15.00
CA GLY A 50 3.31 16.67 -15.97
C GLY A 50 3.30 15.70 -17.16
N ASP A 51 4.37 14.90 -17.36
CA ASP A 51 4.40 13.83 -18.34
C ASP A 51 4.14 12.46 -17.69
N CYS A 52 2.89 12.01 -17.79
CA CYS A 52 2.46 10.71 -17.30
C CYS A 52 3.14 9.52 -17.99
N SER A 53 3.83 9.70 -19.12
CA SER A 53 4.52 8.62 -19.84
C SER A 53 5.91 8.32 -19.30
N ASN A 54 6.46 9.23 -18.50
CA ASN A 54 7.86 9.21 -18.11
C ASN A 54 8.03 9.63 -16.65
N ILE A 55 7.32 8.95 -15.74
CA ILE A 55 7.33 9.24 -14.32
C ILE A 55 8.53 8.55 -13.67
N PRO A 56 9.56 9.28 -13.20
CA PRO A 56 10.72 8.67 -12.58
C PRO A 56 10.33 8.01 -11.25
N TYR A 57 10.92 6.84 -11.00
CA TYR A 57 10.74 6.11 -9.75
C TYR A 57 12.06 5.52 -9.26
N GLU A 58 12.09 5.25 -7.96
CA GLU A 58 13.17 4.52 -7.31
C GLU A 58 12.57 3.55 -6.28
N VAL A 59 12.94 2.28 -6.35
CA VAL A 59 12.62 1.28 -5.33
C VAL A 59 13.85 1.08 -4.46
N ILE A 60 13.66 1.29 -3.16
CA ILE A 60 14.67 1.13 -2.13
C ILE A 60 14.22 -0.05 -1.28
N ALA A 61 15.00 -1.12 -1.25
CA ALA A 61 14.74 -2.28 -0.41
C ALA A 61 15.96 -2.62 0.44
N ASP A 62 15.73 -3.03 1.68
CA ASP A 62 16.79 -3.40 2.61
C ASP A 62 17.61 -4.57 2.03
N GLY A 63 18.93 -4.36 1.90
CA GLY A 63 19.86 -5.36 1.37
C GLY A 63 20.07 -5.34 -0.15
N VAL A 64 19.44 -4.43 -0.90
CA VAL A 64 19.62 -4.30 -2.35
C VAL A 64 19.99 -2.84 -2.71
N LYS A 65 20.88 -2.65 -3.69
CA LYS A 65 21.10 -1.32 -4.28
C LYS A 65 19.79 -0.80 -4.86
N SER A 66 19.52 0.50 -4.72
CA SER A 66 18.28 1.08 -5.23
C SER A 66 18.10 0.82 -6.73
N LEU A 67 16.88 0.44 -7.11
CA LEU A 67 16.50 0.19 -8.50
C LEU A 67 15.70 1.40 -9.00
N GLY A 68 16.24 2.12 -9.97
CA GLY A 68 15.58 3.27 -10.58
C GLY A 68 15.06 2.99 -11.99
N GLY A 69 14.08 3.76 -12.41
CA GLY A 69 13.56 3.71 -13.77
C GLY A 69 12.49 4.77 -14.03
N HIS A 70 11.69 4.56 -15.07
CA HIS A 70 10.55 5.40 -15.40
C HIS A 70 9.30 4.53 -15.60
N PHE A 71 8.17 4.98 -15.08
CA PHE A 71 6.86 4.39 -15.32
C PHE A 71 6.12 5.14 -16.42
N ASP A 72 5.42 4.38 -17.26
CA ASP A 72 4.33 4.90 -18.09
C ASP A 72 3.01 4.70 -17.34
N LEU A 73 2.48 5.79 -16.78
CA LEU A 73 1.24 5.87 -16.01
C LEU A 73 0.08 6.45 -16.84
N LYS A 74 0.15 6.46 -18.18
CA LYS A 74 -1.01 6.72 -19.05
C LYS A 74 -2.17 5.76 -18.80
N LYS A 75 -1.85 4.59 -18.23
CA LYS A 75 -2.81 3.62 -17.71
C LYS A 75 -2.47 3.34 -16.24
N PRO A 76 -3.47 2.99 -15.42
CA PRO A 76 -3.21 2.57 -14.05
C PRO A 76 -2.23 1.39 -14.00
N LEU A 77 -1.24 1.49 -13.13
CA LEU A 77 -0.21 0.48 -12.91
C LEU A 77 -0.33 -0.04 -11.48
N SER A 78 -0.45 -1.35 -11.29
CA SER A 78 -0.52 -1.96 -9.96
C SER A 78 0.71 -2.81 -9.71
N LEU A 79 1.39 -2.56 -8.59
CA LEU A 79 2.68 -3.14 -8.24
C LEU A 79 2.62 -3.72 -6.83
N PRO A 80 3.10 -4.96 -6.61
CA PRO A 80 3.33 -5.48 -5.27
C PRO A 80 4.59 -4.85 -4.67
N LEU A 81 4.48 -4.34 -3.45
CA LEU A 81 5.56 -3.76 -2.64
C LEU A 81 5.49 -4.35 -1.22
N ASP A 82 5.96 -5.58 -1.06
CA ASP A 82 6.08 -6.34 0.20
C ASP A 82 4.90 -6.21 1.19
N PHE A 83 3.98 -7.18 1.15
CA PHE A 83 2.68 -7.16 1.86
C PHE A 83 1.80 -5.92 1.56
N THR A 84 2.17 -5.10 0.59
CA THR A 84 1.42 -3.93 0.13
C THR A 84 1.21 -4.02 -1.36
N THR A 85 0.03 -3.63 -1.84
CA THR A 85 -0.21 -3.43 -3.27
C THR A 85 -0.40 -1.94 -3.50
N VAL A 86 0.41 -1.36 -4.39
CA VAL A 86 0.36 0.05 -4.76
C VAL A 86 -0.20 0.15 -6.16
N THR A 87 -1.31 0.86 -6.32
CA THR A 87 -1.88 1.19 -7.62
C THR A 87 -1.64 2.67 -7.89
N LEU A 88 -0.98 2.97 -8.99
CA LEU A 88 -0.61 4.30 -9.43
C LEU A 88 -1.41 4.68 -10.67
N SER A 89 -1.92 5.90 -10.71
CA SER A 89 -2.49 6.49 -11.92
C SER A 89 -2.05 7.94 -12.01
N CYS A 90 -1.82 8.43 -13.23
CA CYS A 90 -1.43 9.81 -13.44
C CYS A 90 -2.53 10.59 -14.14
N ASP A 91 -2.75 11.82 -13.67
CA ASP A 91 -3.67 12.78 -14.26
C ASP A 91 -3.08 14.20 -14.25
N HIS A 92 -3.89 15.18 -14.59
CA HIS A 92 -3.50 16.59 -14.63
C HIS A 92 -3.14 17.19 -13.26
N HIS A 93 -3.59 16.60 -12.15
CA HIS A 93 -3.25 17.04 -10.79
C HIS A 93 -1.93 16.43 -10.31
N GLY A 94 -1.63 15.19 -10.70
CA GLY A 94 -0.42 14.51 -10.25
C GLY A 94 -0.48 13.00 -10.43
N VAL A 95 0.28 12.29 -9.59
CA VAL A 95 0.21 10.83 -9.49
C VAL A 95 -0.65 10.47 -8.29
N GLN A 96 -1.81 9.87 -8.53
CA GLN A 96 -2.62 9.27 -7.49
C GLN A 96 -2.07 7.90 -7.13
N ALA A 97 -1.80 7.69 -5.83
CA ALA A 97 -1.37 6.43 -5.27
C ALA A 97 -2.46 5.85 -4.39
N SER A 98 -2.95 4.66 -4.74
CA SER A 98 -3.86 3.87 -3.92
C SER A 98 -3.11 2.68 -3.33
N ILE A 99 -3.02 2.66 -2.00
CA ILE A 99 -2.22 1.71 -1.24
C ILE A 99 -3.17 0.76 -0.52
N ASN A 100 -3.18 -0.48 -0.98
CA ASN A 100 -3.87 -1.57 -0.31
C ASN A 100 -2.86 -2.33 0.54
N LYS A 101 -2.98 -2.21 1.85
CA LYS A 101 -2.19 -3.00 2.78
C LYS A 101 -2.86 -4.35 2.94
N LYS A 102 -2.16 -5.44 2.63
CA LYS A 102 -2.63 -6.76 3.04
C LYS A 102 -2.51 -6.78 4.55
N GLY A 103 -3.62 -6.51 5.24
CA GLY A 103 -3.67 -6.58 6.68
C GLY A 103 -3.12 -7.92 7.14
N ASN A 104 -2.35 -7.91 8.22
CA ASN A 104 -1.93 -9.12 8.93
C ASN A 104 -3.18 -9.91 9.36
N SER A 105 -3.73 -10.72 8.45
CA SER A 105 -4.58 -11.83 8.77
C SER A 105 -3.67 -12.94 9.28
N LEU A 106 -3.18 -12.73 10.50
CA LEU A 106 -2.81 -13.81 11.42
C LEU A 106 -4.14 -14.53 11.70
N PHE A 107 -4.32 -15.78 11.29
CA PHE A 107 -3.94 -16.89 12.18
C PHE A 107 -2.87 -16.53 13.20
#